data_AF-A0A2S5Y8V7-F1
#
_entry.id   AF-A0A2S5Y8V7-F1
#
_cell.length_a   1.000
_cell.length_b   1.000
_cell.length_c   1.000
_cell.angle_alpha   90.00
_cell.angle_beta   90.00
_cell.angle_gamma   90.00
#
_symmetry.space_group_name_H-M   'P 1'
#
loop_
_entity.id
_entity.type
_entity.pdbx_description
1 polymer ?
#
loop_
_entity_poly.entity_id
_entity_poly.type
_entity_poly.pdbx_seq_one_letter_code
_entity_poly.pdbx_strand_id
1 'polypeptide(L)'
;MTSPLSYREAVIDADALAANVARLRERTSARRLMAVVKADGYGHGALTAARAALAGGANAVGTAELREAVALREAGVRAPLLSWLHDPGDDFAAAVEYGIEVGVSSVAQLDALAQAAKLRGTRADVQVKLDTGLSRNGVSEAEWAVLAAALARYSTLGVLRCTGVFSHVSNASREEDLAQLAALRRGEAIFRQQGVVVPLVHLAATAAALRIPQTRLDQVRCGIGIYGLSPFEDETSFALGLVPVMTLQGRVAAVRRVGAGTGVSYDYSYRADSETTLALVPLGYADGIPRSASGVGEVLIRGRRRRIVGRVAMDQFVVEVGDDCVAVGDQVTLWGDPTTGAPAVDDWARWCGTINYELVTRVGPRVKRRVLGGGGGHA
;
A
#
# COMPACT_ATOMS: atom_id res chain seq x y z
N MET A 1 33.86 -10.37 5.70
CA MET A 1 32.46 -9.89 5.61
C MET A 1 31.62 -10.83 6.45
N THR A 2 30.93 -10.34 7.47
CA THR A 2 30.03 -11.16 8.30
C THR A 2 28.79 -11.52 7.49
N SER A 3 28.46 -12.82 7.42
CA SER A 3 27.22 -13.28 6.78
C SER A 3 26.01 -12.56 7.38
N PRO A 4 25.01 -12.17 6.58
CA PRO A 4 23.82 -11.51 7.09
C PRO A 4 23.06 -12.46 8.03
N LEU A 5 22.51 -11.90 9.12
CA LEU A 5 21.70 -12.64 10.10
C LEU A 5 20.38 -13.18 9.54
N SER A 6 19.98 -12.77 8.33
CA SER A 6 18.81 -13.28 7.62
C SER A 6 19.14 -13.53 6.16
N TYR A 7 18.65 -14.66 5.65
CA TYR A 7 18.66 -15.02 4.24
C TYR A 7 17.30 -14.74 3.56
N ARG A 8 16.32 -14.17 4.28
CA ARG A 8 14.99 -13.77 3.79
C ARG A 8 14.97 -12.25 3.64
N GLU A 9 14.80 -11.76 2.41
CA GLU A 9 14.87 -10.33 2.13
C GLU A 9 13.73 -9.86 1.23
N ALA A 10 13.18 -8.70 1.56
CA ALA A 10 12.43 -7.87 0.63
C ALA A 10 13.33 -6.71 0.21
N VAL A 11 13.81 -6.75 -1.04
CA VAL A 11 14.65 -5.69 -1.60
C VAL A 11 13.73 -4.60 -2.12
N ILE A 12 13.90 -3.37 -1.62
CA ILE A 12 13.03 -2.23 -1.90
C ILE A 12 13.81 -1.18 -2.69
N ASP A 13 13.44 -0.95 -3.94
CA ASP A 13 14.10 0.04 -4.79
C ASP A 13 13.46 1.43 -4.63
N ALA A 14 14.11 2.28 -3.83
CA ALA A 14 13.63 3.63 -3.55
C ALA A 14 13.61 4.53 -4.81
N ASP A 15 14.54 4.32 -5.74
CA ASP A 15 14.64 5.13 -6.95
C ASP A 15 13.52 4.74 -7.94
N ALA A 16 13.19 3.44 -8.03
CA ALA A 16 12.01 2.97 -8.76
C ALA A 16 10.71 3.55 -8.19
N LEU A 17 10.58 3.64 -6.86
CA LEU A 17 9.41 4.25 -6.23
C LEU A 17 9.29 5.74 -6.59
N ALA A 18 10.39 6.49 -6.50
CA ALA A 18 10.42 7.90 -6.91
C ALA A 18 10.05 8.06 -8.40
N ALA A 19 10.60 7.21 -9.27
CA ALA A 19 10.29 7.21 -10.70
C ALA A 19 8.82 6.88 -10.99
N ASN A 20 8.22 5.94 -10.25
CA ASN A 20 6.79 5.62 -10.37
C ASN A 20 5.91 6.81 -9.97
N VAL A 21 6.27 7.55 -8.93
CA VAL A 21 5.55 8.78 -8.56
C VAL A 21 5.65 9.81 -9.68
N ALA A 22 6.84 10.05 -10.22
CA ALA A 22 7.03 10.98 -11.35
C ALA A 22 6.20 10.55 -12.57
N ARG A 23 6.20 9.26 -12.91
CA ARG A 23 5.40 8.70 -14.00
C ARG A 23 3.90 8.87 -13.77
N LEU A 24 3.42 8.62 -12.55
CA LEU A 24 2.00 8.80 -12.22
C LEU A 24 1.58 10.27 -12.33
N ARG A 25 2.45 11.21 -11.93
CA ARG A 25 2.19 12.65 -12.14
C ARG A 25 2.06 12.98 -13.61
N GLU A 26 2.97 12.49 -14.45
CA GLU A 26 2.93 12.68 -15.90
C GLU A 26 1.66 12.09 -16.52
N ARG A 27 1.34 10.83 -16.22
CA ARG A 27 0.16 10.13 -16.77
C ARG A 27 -1.17 10.76 -16.35
N THR A 28 -1.23 11.32 -15.15
CA THR A 28 -2.48 11.88 -14.61
C THR A 28 -2.61 13.38 -14.86
N SER A 29 -1.50 14.08 -15.11
CA SER A 29 -1.43 15.55 -15.08
C SER A 29 -2.08 16.15 -13.82
N ALA A 30 -2.09 15.40 -12.72
CA ALA A 30 -2.75 15.83 -11.49
C ALA A 30 -2.00 17.02 -10.88
N ARG A 31 -2.76 18.03 -10.44
CA ARG A 31 -2.20 19.23 -9.79
C ARG A 31 -1.38 18.85 -8.56
N ARG A 32 -1.93 17.96 -7.73
CA ARG A 32 -1.26 17.39 -6.56
C ARG A 32 -1.36 15.87 -6.55
N LEU A 33 -0.36 15.23 -5.97
CA LEU A 33 -0.35 13.78 -5.70
C LEU A 33 -0.05 13.54 -4.22
N MET A 34 -0.94 12.82 -3.54
CA MET A 34 -0.69 12.28 -2.21
C MET A 34 -0.23 10.83 -2.33
N ALA A 35 0.93 10.52 -1.76
CA ALA A 35 1.47 9.17 -1.69
C ALA A 35 0.87 8.43 -0.49
N VAL A 36 0.19 7.31 -0.73
CA VAL A 36 -0.47 6.53 0.32
C VAL A 36 0.50 5.45 0.83
N VAL A 37 0.92 5.58 2.09
CA VAL A 37 1.97 4.76 2.72
C VAL A 37 1.49 4.00 3.96
N LYS A 38 0.17 3.86 4.12
CA LYS A 38 -0.44 3.00 5.15
C LYS A 38 0.03 1.54 5.05
N ALA A 39 -0.16 0.79 6.14
CA ALA A 39 0.22 -0.61 6.28
C ALA A 39 1.72 -0.82 5.96
N ASP A 40 2.57 -0.05 6.64
CA ASP A 40 4.02 -0.04 6.45
C ASP A 40 4.46 0.18 4.99
N GLY A 41 3.86 1.16 4.31
CA GLY A 41 4.13 1.40 2.89
C GLY A 41 3.74 0.20 2.02
N TYR A 42 2.57 -0.41 2.26
CA TYR A 42 2.14 -1.64 1.59
C TYR A 42 3.20 -2.75 1.74
N GLY A 43 3.81 -2.86 2.91
CA GLY A 43 4.90 -3.80 3.24
C GLY A 43 6.30 -3.42 2.74
N HIS A 44 6.49 -2.27 2.09
CA HIS A 44 7.77 -1.79 1.56
C HIS A 44 8.59 -0.96 2.58
N GLY A 45 8.02 -0.64 3.74
CA GLY A 45 8.58 0.28 4.73
C GLY A 45 8.01 1.68 4.57
N ALA A 46 7.19 2.14 5.53
CA ALA A 46 6.47 3.41 5.43
C ALA A 46 7.40 4.63 5.28
N LEU A 47 8.49 4.69 6.06
CA LEU A 47 9.45 5.80 6.00
C LEU A 47 10.19 5.83 4.66
N THR A 48 10.64 4.66 4.20
CA THR A 48 11.30 4.50 2.89
C THR A 48 10.37 4.97 1.77
N ALA A 49 9.13 4.46 1.76
CA ALA A 49 8.14 4.83 0.77
C ALA A 49 7.80 6.33 0.80
N ALA A 50 7.63 6.92 1.99
CA ALA A 50 7.33 8.34 2.14
C ALA A 50 8.46 9.22 1.59
N ARG A 51 9.72 8.93 1.96
CA ARG A 51 10.89 9.71 1.48
C ARG A 51 11.07 9.61 -0.03
N ALA A 52 11.03 8.39 -0.57
CA ALA A 52 11.15 8.17 -2.01
C ALA A 52 9.99 8.80 -2.79
N ALA A 53 8.77 8.73 -2.27
CA ALA A 53 7.62 9.35 -2.93
C ALA A 53 7.72 10.88 -2.95
N LEU A 54 8.17 11.50 -1.86
CA LEU A 54 8.41 12.94 -1.80
C LEU A 54 9.53 13.36 -2.76
N ALA A 55 10.62 12.59 -2.84
CA ALA A 55 11.69 12.81 -3.83
C ALA A 55 11.17 12.68 -5.27
N GLY A 56 10.22 11.78 -5.52
CA GLY A 56 9.53 11.63 -6.80
C GLY A 56 8.48 12.71 -7.12
N GLY A 57 8.28 13.69 -6.22
CA GLY A 57 7.37 14.82 -6.43
C GLY A 57 5.97 14.66 -5.85
N ALA A 58 5.75 13.74 -4.89
CA ALA A 58 4.52 13.74 -4.11
C ALA A 58 4.40 15.04 -3.29
N ASN A 59 3.18 15.57 -3.17
CA ASN A 59 2.89 16.82 -2.44
C ASN A 59 2.42 16.59 -1.01
N ALA A 60 2.02 15.36 -0.69
CA ALA A 60 1.48 14.97 0.60
C ALA A 60 1.67 13.46 0.81
N VAL A 61 1.54 13.03 2.06
CA VAL A 61 1.58 11.63 2.48
C VAL A 61 0.25 11.26 3.14
N GLY A 62 -0.23 10.04 2.91
CA GLY A 62 -1.48 9.54 3.49
C GLY A 62 -1.29 8.24 4.26
N THR A 63 -1.76 8.18 5.51
CA THR A 63 -1.79 6.96 6.33
C THR A 63 -3.22 6.58 6.70
N ALA A 64 -3.44 5.35 7.18
CA ALA A 64 -4.75 4.97 7.68
C ALA A 64 -4.90 5.47 9.12
N GLU A 65 -3.95 5.10 9.98
CA GLU A 65 -4.06 5.26 11.43
C GLU A 65 -3.13 6.38 11.94
N LEU A 66 -3.51 7.03 13.05
CA LEU A 66 -2.70 8.10 13.65
C LEU A 66 -1.30 7.62 14.05
N ARG A 67 -1.16 6.41 14.59
CA ARG A 67 0.15 5.88 14.99
C ARG A 67 1.14 5.80 13.82
N GLU A 68 0.67 5.51 12.60
CA GLU A 68 1.51 5.50 11.40
C GLU A 68 1.96 6.93 11.05
N ALA A 69 1.05 7.90 11.19
CA ALA A 69 1.34 9.31 10.94
C ALA A 69 2.34 9.88 11.96
N VAL A 70 2.17 9.57 13.24
CA VAL A 70 3.08 9.96 14.32
C VAL A 70 4.48 9.38 14.09
N ALA A 71 4.59 8.09 13.79
CA ALA A 71 5.88 7.46 13.50
C ALA A 71 6.62 8.14 12.33
N LEU A 72 5.90 8.57 11.28
CA LEU A 72 6.50 9.33 10.17
C LEU A 72 6.96 10.72 10.60
N ARG A 73 6.19 11.40 11.47
CA ARG A 73 6.55 12.72 12.02
C ARG A 73 7.79 12.64 12.91
N GLU A 74 7.87 11.66 13.79
CA GLU A 74 9.05 11.37 14.63
C GLU A 74 10.29 11.05 13.77
N ALA A 75 10.08 10.37 12.63
CA ALA A 75 11.14 10.08 11.65
C ALA A 75 11.50 11.27 10.73
N GLY A 76 10.94 12.46 10.99
CA GLY A 76 11.30 13.71 10.33
C GLY A 76 10.52 14.04 9.06
N VAL A 77 9.44 13.32 8.72
CA VAL A 77 8.60 13.67 7.57
C VAL A 77 7.83 14.97 7.88
N ARG A 78 8.10 16.04 7.14
CA ARG A 78 7.47 17.37 7.35
C ARG A 78 6.42 17.75 6.31
N ALA A 79 6.29 16.99 5.22
CA ALA A 79 5.26 17.23 4.20
C ALA A 79 3.83 17.16 4.80
N PRO A 80 2.81 17.75 4.14
CA PRO A 80 1.42 17.55 4.50
C PRO A 80 1.09 16.06 4.67
N LEU A 81 0.47 15.71 5.79
CA LEU A 81 0.24 14.32 6.18
C LEU A 81 -1.20 14.17 6.67
N LEU A 82 -1.99 13.40 5.92
CA LEU A 82 -3.38 13.10 6.23
C LEU A 82 -3.51 11.68 6.81
N SER A 83 -4.30 11.54 7.87
CA SER A 83 -4.68 10.24 8.44
C SER A 83 -6.19 10.18 8.68
N TRP A 84 -6.88 9.06 8.40
CA TRP A 84 -8.35 9.07 8.26
C TRP A 84 -9.14 7.86 8.81
N LEU A 85 -8.51 6.95 9.55
CA LEU A 85 -9.16 5.78 10.13
C LEU A 85 -8.93 5.75 11.65
N HIS A 86 -9.87 6.36 12.37
CA HIS A 86 -9.75 6.62 13.81
C HIS A 86 -11.07 6.37 14.53
N ASP A 87 -10.98 6.00 15.79
CA ASP A 87 -12.11 6.07 16.73
C ASP A 87 -12.26 7.53 17.27
N PRO A 88 -13.45 8.01 17.64
CA PRO A 88 -13.58 9.32 18.30
C PRO A 88 -12.77 9.45 19.61
N GLY A 89 -12.44 8.34 20.27
CA GLY A 89 -11.61 8.27 21.47
C GLY A 89 -10.10 8.11 21.22
N ASP A 90 -9.64 8.11 19.97
CA ASP A 90 -8.21 8.08 19.66
C ASP A 90 -7.51 9.37 20.14
N ASP A 91 -6.18 9.30 20.24
CA ASP A 91 -5.34 10.41 20.71
C ASP A 91 -5.22 11.53 19.66
N PHE A 92 -6.28 12.31 19.49
CA PHE A 92 -6.24 13.53 18.69
C PHE A 92 -5.33 14.60 19.29
N ALA A 93 -4.96 14.53 20.57
CA ALA A 93 -4.02 15.47 21.16
C ALA A 93 -2.62 15.29 20.54
N ALA A 94 -2.20 14.05 20.28
CA ALA A 94 -0.99 13.75 19.51
C ALA A 94 -1.12 14.23 18.05
N ALA A 95 -2.28 14.06 17.41
CA ALA A 95 -2.49 14.55 16.05
C ALA A 95 -2.28 16.08 15.94
N VAL A 96 -2.78 16.84 16.92
CA VAL A 96 -2.57 18.30 17.00
C VAL A 96 -1.11 18.63 17.27
N GLU A 97 -0.47 17.97 18.23
CA GLU A 97 0.94 18.19 18.60
C GLU A 97 1.90 17.97 17.41
N TYR A 98 1.67 16.90 16.65
CA TYR A 98 2.49 16.54 15.50
C TYR A 98 2.06 17.22 14.19
N GLY A 99 1.06 18.10 14.20
CA GLY A 99 0.57 18.78 13.00
C GLY A 99 0.13 17.80 11.91
N ILE A 100 -0.65 16.79 12.29
CA ILE A 100 -1.24 15.80 11.39
C ILE A 100 -2.63 16.30 10.97
N GLU A 101 -2.91 16.29 9.67
CA GLU A 101 -4.26 16.55 9.16
C GLU A 101 -5.14 15.34 9.47
N VAL A 102 -6.29 15.56 10.11
CA VAL A 102 -7.19 14.48 10.51
C VAL A 102 -8.38 14.42 9.57
N GLY A 103 -8.55 13.29 8.88
CA GLY A 103 -9.75 12.95 8.12
C GLY A 103 -10.86 12.49 9.05
N VAL A 104 -11.92 13.29 9.21
CA VAL A 104 -13.09 12.96 10.04
C VAL A 104 -14.25 12.46 9.18
N SER A 105 -15.00 11.52 9.74
CA SER A 105 -16.12 10.82 9.12
C SER A 105 -17.40 10.88 9.96
N SER A 106 -17.40 11.60 11.08
CA SER A 106 -18.58 11.82 11.92
C SER A 106 -18.46 13.13 12.69
N VAL A 107 -19.59 13.62 13.20
CA VAL A 107 -19.63 14.80 14.09
C VAL A 107 -18.86 14.50 15.39
N ALA A 108 -18.96 13.29 15.92
CA ALA A 108 -18.24 12.89 17.14
C ALA A 108 -16.71 13.01 16.99
N GLN A 109 -16.15 12.57 15.85
CA GLN A 109 -14.72 12.74 15.57
C GLN A 109 -14.34 14.21 15.41
N LEU A 110 -15.18 15.01 14.75
CA LEU A 110 -14.95 16.45 14.61
C LEU A 110 -14.92 17.15 15.98
N ASP A 111 -15.89 16.84 16.85
CA ASP A 111 -15.99 17.40 18.20
C ASP A 111 -14.79 16.97 19.07
N ALA A 112 -14.38 15.71 19.00
CA ALA A 112 -13.22 15.20 19.72
C ALA A 112 -11.92 15.89 19.29
N LEU A 113 -11.71 16.07 17.98
CA LEU A 113 -10.57 16.82 17.44
C LEU A 113 -10.60 18.29 17.89
N ALA A 114 -11.77 18.93 17.85
CA ALA A 114 -11.93 20.31 18.32
C ALA A 114 -11.64 20.44 19.81
N GLN A 115 -12.04 19.46 20.62
CA GLN A 115 -11.74 19.43 22.05
C GLN A 115 -10.24 19.27 22.30
N ALA A 116 -9.58 18.36 21.60
CA ALA A 116 -8.13 18.20 21.68
C ALA A 116 -7.38 19.50 21.29
N ALA A 117 -7.79 20.14 20.19
CA ALA A 117 -7.25 21.42 19.74
C ALA A 117 -7.38 22.53 20.80
N LYS A 118 -8.57 22.66 21.42
CA LYS A 118 -8.81 23.62 22.51
C LYS A 118 -7.93 23.36 23.72
N LEU A 119 -7.84 22.11 24.18
CA LEU A 119 -7.03 21.73 25.34
C LEU A 119 -5.53 21.98 25.10
N ARG A 120 -5.05 21.82 23.86
CA ARG A 120 -3.68 22.12 23.47
C ARG A 120 -3.44 23.61 23.14
N GLY A 121 -4.48 24.43 23.10
CA GLY A 121 -4.38 25.83 22.67
C GLY A 121 -3.84 25.99 21.24
N THR A 122 -3.97 24.95 20.40
CA THR A 122 -3.38 24.89 19.06
C THR A 122 -4.47 24.52 18.07
N ARG A 123 -4.58 25.29 16.97
CA ARG A 123 -5.56 25.01 15.91
C ARG A 123 -5.21 23.69 15.20
N ALA A 124 -6.20 22.82 15.03
CA ALA A 124 -6.03 21.57 14.32
C ALA A 124 -6.46 21.66 12.84
N ASP A 125 -5.81 20.89 11.99
CA ASP A 125 -6.18 20.74 10.59
C ASP A 125 -7.09 19.54 10.39
N VAL A 126 -8.21 19.76 9.69
CA VAL A 126 -9.23 18.75 9.46
C VAL A 126 -9.58 18.65 7.99
N GLN A 127 -9.71 17.41 7.51
CA GLN A 127 -10.38 17.13 6.25
C GLN A 127 -11.66 16.35 6.51
N VAL A 128 -12.71 16.62 5.73
CA VAL A 128 -13.98 15.91 5.86
C VAL A 128 -14.06 14.79 4.83
N LYS A 129 -14.31 13.57 5.30
CA LYS A 129 -14.58 12.43 4.43
C LYS A 129 -16.08 12.26 4.28
N LEU A 130 -16.59 12.40 3.07
CA LEU A 130 -18.00 12.15 2.75
C LEU A 130 -18.13 10.73 2.20
N ASP A 131 -19.16 10.01 2.62
CA ASP A 131 -19.56 8.79 1.95
C ASP A 131 -20.45 9.12 0.77
N THR A 132 -19.94 8.88 -0.44
CA THR A 132 -20.65 9.17 -1.68
C THR A 132 -21.19 7.90 -2.35
N GLY A 133 -21.21 6.77 -1.65
CA GLY A 133 -21.76 5.50 -2.14
C GLY A 133 -20.83 4.29 -1.96
N LEU A 134 -19.70 4.44 -1.28
CA LEU A 134 -18.83 3.29 -0.99
C LEU A 134 -19.29 2.55 0.27
N SER A 135 -20.04 3.20 1.16
CA SER A 135 -20.64 2.56 2.34
C SER A 135 -19.62 1.90 3.25
N ARG A 136 -18.43 2.51 3.36
CA ARG A 136 -17.28 1.96 4.11
C ARG A 136 -16.82 2.86 5.25
N ASN A 137 -16.65 4.15 4.94
CA ASN A 137 -16.18 5.16 5.87
C ASN A 137 -16.45 6.53 5.23
N GLY A 138 -16.81 7.52 6.04
CA GLY A 138 -17.24 8.84 5.60
C GLY A 138 -18.61 9.15 6.19
N VAL A 139 -18.95 10.43 6.16
CA VAL A 139 -20.21 10.96 6.70
C VAL A 139 -21.32 10.63 5.72
N SER A 140 -22.43 10.11 6.22
CA SER A 140 -23.62 9.82 5.41
C SER A 140 -24.23 11.10 4.83
N GLU A 141 -24.87 11.03 3.67
CA GLU A 141 -25.47 12.21 3.00
C GLU A 141 -26.48 12.95 3.90
N ALA A 142 -27.20 12.21 4.75
CA ALA A 142 -28.14 12.77 5.73
C ALA A 142 -27.47 13.67 6.78
N GLU A 143 -26.19 13.48 7.07
CA GLU A 143 -25.44 14.18 8.12
C GLU A 143 -24.53 15.30 7.59
N TRP A 144 -24.40 15.45 6.26
CA TRP A 144 -23.51 16.44 5.66
C TRP A 144 -23.78 17.87 6.14
N ALA A 145 -25.06 18.27 6.19
CA ALA A 145 -25.45 19.60 6.64
C ALA A 145 -25.12 19.84 8.12
N VAL A 146 -25.34 18.83 8.97
CA VAL A 146 -25.04 18.90 10.41
C VAL A 146 -23.53 19.06 10.62
N LEU A 147 -22.72 18.25 9.93
CA LEU A 147 -21.27 18.34 10.05
C LEU A 147 -20.72 19.66 9.48
N ALA A 148 -21.27 20.14 8.36
CA ALA A 148 -20.88 21.42 7.78
C ALA A 148 -21.12 22.59 8.74
N ALA A 149 -22.30 22.63 9.39
CA ALA A 149 -22.60 23.63 10.40
C ALA A 149 -21.65 23.55 11.62
N ALA A 150 -21.35 22.33 12.09
CA ALA A 150 -20.41 22.12 13.19
C ALA A 150 -18.99 22.59 12.82
N LEU A 151 -18.49 22.25 11.63
CA LEU A 151 -17.18 22.65 11.15
C LEU A 151 -17.08 24.16 10.93
N ALA A 152 -18.12 24.80 10.39
CA ALA A 152 -18.19 26.25 10.25
C ALA A 152 -18.04 26.94 11.61
N ARG A 153 -18.79 26.48 12.62
CA ARG A 153 -18.70 27.00 13.99
C ARG A 153 -17.28 26.88 14.56
N TYR A 154 -16.63 25.72 14.45
CA TYR A 154 -15.26 25.55 14.95
C TYR A 154 -14.22 26.36 14.16
N SER A 155 -14.47 26.57 12.87
CA SER A 155 -13.61 27.41 12.02
C SER A 155 -13.69 28.88 12.43
N THR A 156 -14.90 29.40 12.69
CA THR A 156 -15.12 30.77 13.19
C THR A 156 -14.47 31.00 14.55
N LEU A 157 -14.47 29.99 15.42
CA LEU A 157 -13.77 30.04 16.70
C LEU A 157 -12.25 29.90 16.58
N GLY A 158 -11.71 29.67 15.38
CA GLY A 158 -10.28 29.46 15.15
C GLY A 158 -9.72 28.14 15.69
N VAL A 159 -10.60 27.20 16.09
CA VAL A 159 -10.22 25.92 16.71
C VAL A 159 -9.82 24.89 15.66
N LEU A 160 -10.54 24.86 14.54
CA LEU A 160 -10.28 23.96 13.42
C LEU A 160 -10.01 24.77 12.15
N ARG A 161 -9.16 24.23 11.27
CA ARG A 161 -8.99 24.70 9.90
C ARG A 161 -9.35 23.57 8.94
N CYS A 162 -10.37 23.78 8.13
CA CYS A 162 -10.67 22.88 7.02
C CYS A 162 -9.55 22.96 5.97
N THR A 163 -8.90 21.83 5.70
CA THR A 163 -7.85 21.68 4.69
C THR A 163 -8.34 20.91 3.46
N GLY A 164 -9.51 20.28 3.51
CA GLY A 164 -10.09 19.62 2.35
C GLY A 164 -11.37 18.83 2.61
N VAL A 165 -12.02 18.44 1.51
CA VAL A 165 -13.16 17.52 1.49
C VAL A 165 -12.85 16.38 0.54
N PHE A 166 -13.15 15.15 0.92
CA PHE A 166 -12.81 14.00 0.10
C PHE A 166 -13.79 12.85 0.20
N SER A 167 -13.74 11.97 -0.79
CA SER A 167 -14.38 10.66 -0.73
C SER A 167 -13.49 9.60 -1.38
N HIS A 168 -14.02 8.40 -1.60
CA HIS A 168 -13.32 7.28 -2.23
C HIS A 168 -14.24 6.59 -3.23
N VAL A 169 -13.74 6.45 -4.45
CA VAL A 169 -14.44 5.75 -5.54
C VAL A 169 -14.61 4.26 -5.25
N SER A 170 -15.66 3.65 -5.81
CA SER A 170 -15.90 2.21 -5.77
C SER A 170 -15.01 1.48 -6.78
N ASN A 171 -14.71 2.11 -7.91
CA ASN A 171 -14.16 1.47 -9.11
C ASN A 171 -15.06 0.34 -9.65
N ALA A 172 -16.36 0.37 -9.37
CA ALA A 172 -17.31 -0.63 -9.87
C ALA A 172 -17.56 -0.44 -11.38
N SER A 173 -17.74 0.82 -11.79
CA SER A 173 -17.83 1.20 -13.20
C SER A 173 -17.54 2.69 -13.35
N ARG A 174 -17.27 3.13 -14.59
CA ARG A 174 -17.11 4.57 -14.89
C ARG A 174 -18.37 5.38 -14.52
N GLU A 175 -19.55 4.81 -14.75
CA GLU A 175 -20.83 5.47 -14.45
C GLU A 175 -20.99 5.68 -12.94
N GLU A 176 -20.76 4.64 -12.16
CA GLU A 176 -20.85 4.73 -10.70
C GLU A 176 -19.83 5.71 -10.13
N ASP A 177 -18.58 5.67 -10.59
CA ASP A 177 -17.54 6.59 -10.12
C ASP A 177 -17.87 8.05 -10.46
N LEU A 178 -18.53 8.32 -11.59
CA LEU A 178 -19.01 9.65 -11.96
C LEU A 178 -20.24 10.07 -11.13
N ALA A 179 -21.11 9.14 -10.76
CA ALA A 179 -22.21 9.41 -9.83
C ALA A 179 -21.68 9.79 -8.43
N GLN A 180 -20.64 9.08 -7.95
CA GLN A 180 -19.95 9.42 -6.71
C GLN A 180 -19.25 10.78 -6.79
N LEU A 181 -18.68 11.14 -7.93
CA LEU A 181 -18.15 12.49 -8.16
C LEU A 181 -19.25 13.56 -8.05
N ALA A 182 -20.42 13.33 -8.65
CA ALA A 182 -21.54 14.26 -8.55
C ALA A 182 -22.00 14.42 -7.09
N ALA A 183 -22.08 13.32 -6.32
CA ALA A 183 -22.39 13.35 -4.90
C ALA A 183 -21.34 14.13 -4.09
N LEU A 184 -20.04 13.94 -4.36
CA LEU A 184 -18.96 14.70 -3.72
C LEU A 184 -19.12 16.21 -3.96
N ARG A 185 -19.46 16.62 -5.19
CA ARG A 185 -19.68 18.03 -5.54
C ARG A 185 -20.88 18.63 -4.82
N ARG A 186 -21.97 17.88 -4.63
CA ARG A 186 -23.11 18.32 -3.82
C ARG A 186 -22.70 18.52 -2.36
N GLY A 187 -21.99 17.55 -1.79
CA GLY A 187 -21.46 17.65 -0.43
C GLY A 187 -20.56 18.87 -0.26
N GLU A 188 -19.56 19.04 -1.12
CA GLU A 188 -18.68 20.22 -1.15
C GLU A 188 -19.46 21.55 -1.19
N ALA A 189 -20.53 21.63 -1.98
CA ALA A 189 -21.37 22.82 -2.06
C ALA A 189 -22.06 23.15 -0.73
N ILE A 190 -22.52 22.13 0.02
CA ILE A 190 -23.11 22.32 1.36
C ILE A 190 -22.10 22.94 2.33
N PHE A 191 -20.86 22.46 2.33
CA PHE A 191 -19.80 23.03 3.18
C PHE A 191 -19.52 24.49 2.82
N ARG A 192 -19.44 24.82 1.53
CA ARG A 192 -19.25 26.21 1.07
C ARG A 192 -20.41 27.13 1.43
N GLN A 193 -21.65 26.65 1.34
CA GLN A 193 -22.84 27.43 1.73
C GLN A 193 -22.84 27.77 3.22
N GLN A 194 -22.23 26.93 4.07
CA GLN A 194 -22.02 27.20 5.49
C GLN A 194 -20.81 28.12 5.76
N GLY A 195 -20.17 28.67 4.71
CA GLY A 195 -19.01 29.55 4.83
C GLY A 195 -17.69 28.83 5.10
N VAL A 196 -17.63 27.49 4.99
CA VAL A 196 -16.38 26.73 5.14
C VAL A 196 -15.50 26.93 3.90
N VAL A 197 -14.25 27.33 4.11
CA VAL A 197 -13.22 27.34 3.05
C VAL A 197 -12.78 25.91 2.77
N VAL A 198 -12.90 25.47 1.52
CA VAL A 198 -12.51 24.12 1.08
C VAL A 198 -11.42 24.25 0.00
N PRO A 199 -10.12 24.21 0.38
CA PRO A 199 -9.03 24.47 -0.56
C PRO A 199 -8.59 23.24 -1.37
N LEU A 200 -8.92 22.03 -0.91
CA LEU A 200 -8.64 20.78 -1.60
C LEU A 200 -9.89 19.93 -1.69
N VAL A 201 -10.15 19.40 -2.88
CA VAL A 201 -11.11 18.31 -3.08
C VAL A 201 -10.42 17.15 -3.77
N HIS A 202 -10.59 15.94 -3.22
CA HIS A 202 -9.99 14.76 -3.83
C HIS A 202 -10.84 13.49 -3.74
N LEU A 203 -10.85 12.74 -4.83
CA LEU A 203 -11.69 11.55 -4.99
C LEU A 203 -10.88 10.35 -5.47
N ALA A 204 -10.14 10.51 -6.57
CA ALA A 204 -9.42 9.45 -7.23
C ALA A 204 -8.37 8.75 -6.34
N ALA A 205 -8.48 7.42 -6.26
CA ALA A 205 -7.36 6.52 -5.97
C ALA A 205 -6.61 6.19 -7.28
N THR A 206 -5.52 5.40 -7.22
CA THR A 206 -4.67 5.07 -8.38
C THR A 206 -5.45 4.69 -9.65
N ALA A 207 -6.44 3.78 -9.56
CA ALA A 207 -7.23 3.30 -10.69
C ALA A 207 -7.99 4.43 -11.39
N ALA A 208 -8.88 5.12 -10.66
CA ALA A 208 -9.63 6.26 -11.19
C ALA A 208 -8.73 7.44 -11.61
N ALA A 209 -7.58 7.65 -10.94
CA ALA A 209 -6.63 8.67 -11.35
C ALA A 209 -6.10 8.40 -12.76
N LEU A 210 -5.82 7.15 -13.10
CA LEU A 210 -5.36 6.74 -14.43
C LEU A 210 -6.50 6.78 -15.46
N ARG A 211 -7.66 6.19 -15.17
CA ARG A 211 -8.73 5.94 -16.18
C ARG A 211 -9.87 6.97 -16.23
N ILE A 212 -10.04 7.81 -15.19
CA ILE A 212 -11.20 8.73 -15.07
C ILE A 212 -10.72 10.15 -14.77
N PRO A 213 -10.25 10.92 -15.78
CA PRO A 213 -9.69 12.26 -15.59
C PRO A 213 -10.55 13.22 -14.78
N GLN A 214 -11.88 13.11 -14.89
CA GLN A 214 -12.86 13.93 -14.16
C GLN A 214 -12.72 13.82 -12.62
N THR A 215 -12.21 12.69 -12.12
CA THR A 215 -12.10 12.42 -10.67
C THR A 215 -10.78 12.91 -10.05
N ARG A 216 -9.86 13.46 -10.85
CA ARG A 216 -8.52 13.87 -10.40
C ARG A 216 -8.53 15.11 -9.50
N LEU A 217 -9.47 16.01 -9.75
CA LEU A 217 -9.75 17.20 -8.92
C LEU A 217 -8.48 17.96 -8.51
N ASP A 218 -8.37 18.42 -7.26
CA ASP A 218 -7.20 19.15 -6.79
C ASP A 218 -6.02 18.24 -6.43
N GLN A 219 -6.31 16.99 -6.07
CA GLN A 219 -5.32 16.01 -5.63
C GLN A 219 -5.76 14.58 -5.94
N VAL A 220 -4.83 13.75 -6.44
CA VAL A 220 -5.02 12.30 -6.54
C VAL A 220 -4.35 11.59 -5.37
N ARG A 221 -4.87 10.43 -4.95
CA ARG A 221 -4.27 9.59 -3.90
C ARG A 221 -3.73 8.30 -4.51
N CYS A 222 -2.42 8.23 -4.69
CA CYS A 222 -1.78 7.07 -5.30
C CYS A 222 -1.23 6.13 -4.21
N GLY A 223 -1.78 4.91 -4.17
CA GLY A 223 -1.29 3.81 -3.35
C GLY A 223 -0.52 2.82 -4.21
N ILE A 224 -1.16 1.70 -4.60
CA ILE A 224 -0.51 0.56 -5.28
C ILE A 224 0.43 0.94 -6.44
N GLY A 225 0.06 1.95 -7.24
CA GLY A 225 0.82 2.39 -8.39
C GLY A 225 2.19 2.98 -8.05
N ILE A 226 2.36 3.62 -6.87
CA ILE A 226 3.68 4.15 -6.47
C ILE A 226 4.65 3.00 -6.21
N TYR A 227 4.13 1.83 -5.82
CA TYR A 227 4.90 0.60 -5.59
C TYR A 227 5.15 -0.20 -6.88
N GLY A 228 4.79 0.34 -8.04
CA GLY A 228 5.07 -0.30 -9.32
C GLY A 228 4.11 -1.43 -9.65
N LEU A 229 2.92 -1.43 -9.06
CA LEU A 229 1.92 -2.49 -9.17
C LEU A 229 0.65 -1.95 -9.82
N SER A 230 0.13 -2.70 -10.80
CA SER A 230 -1.08 -2.32 -11.52
C SER A 230 -2.32 -2.45 -10.64
N PRO A 231 -3.25 -1.48 -10.64
CA PRO A 231 -4.55 -1.65 -10.03
C PRO A 231 -5.55 -2.41 -10.93
N PHE A 232 -5.11 -2.93 -12.09
CA PHE A 232 -5.96 -3.48 -13.13
C PHE A 232 -5.62 -4.93 -13.46
N GLU A 233 -6.62 -5.73 -13.80
CA GLU A 233 -6.43 -7.10 -14.28
C GLU A 233 -6.06 -7.15 -15.77
N ASP A 234 -6.52 -6.17 -16.54
CA ASP A 234 -6.40 -6.10 -18.01
C ASP A 234 -5.17 -5.31 -18.48
N GLU A 235 -4.36 -4.78 -17.57
CA GLU A 235 -3.22 -3.92 -17.90
C GLU A 235 -2.08 -4.11 -16.90
N THR A 236 -0.87 -4.38 -17.39
CA THR A 236 0.30 -4.66 -16.54
C THR A 236 1.00 -3.39 -16.06
N SER A 237 1.79 -3.48 -14.99
CA SER A 237 2.66 -2.37 -14.54
C SER A 237 3.56 -1.85 -15.66
N PHE A 238 4.11 -2.74 -16.48
CA PHE A 238 4.97 -2.37 -17.61
C PHE A 238 4.22 -1.54 -18.66
N ALA A 239 2.98 -1.90 -19.00
CA ALA A 239 2.15 -1.13 -19.93
C ALA A 239 1.83 0.28 -19.39
N LEU A 240 1.68 0.40 -18.08
CA LEU A 240 1.53 1.68 -17.39
C LEU A 240 2.85 2.48 -17.31
N GLY A 241 3.98 1.88 -17.64
CA GLY A 241 5.33 2.46 -17.49
C GLY A 241 5.80 2.50 -16.05
N LEU A 242 5.30 1.59 -15.21
CA LEU A 242 5.63 1.45 -13.80
C LEU A 242 6.61 0.29 -13.58
N VAL A 243 7.51 0.45 -12.61
CA VAL A 243 8.56 -0.52 -12.26
C VAL A 243 8.27 -1.09 -10.87
N PRO A 244 8.07 -2.42 -10.72
CA PRO A 244 7.86 -3.05 -9.41
C PRO A 244 8.97 -2.71 -8.41
N VAL A 245 8.59 -2.18 -7.24
CA VAL A 245 9.54 -1.67 -6.25
C VAL A 245 10.14 -2.78 -5.38
N MET A 246 9.38 -3.84 -5.10
CA MET A 246 9.79 -4.95 -4.24
C MET A 246 10.25 -6.16 -5.05
N THR A 247 11.43 -6.68 -4.70
CA THR A 247 11.84 -8.05 -5.00
C THR A 247 11.86 -8.88 -3.72
N LEU A 248 10.96 -9.87 -3.59
CA LEU A 248 10.97 -10.81 -2.47
C LEU A 248 11.85 -12.00 -2.81
N GLN A 249 12.87 -12.23 -2.00
CA GLN A 249 13.88 -13.26 -2.26
C GLN A 249 14.37 -13.97 -0.99
N GLY A 250 14.83 -15.19 -1.20
CA GLY A 250 15.42 -16.07 -0.19
C GLY A 250 16.66 -16.78 -0.72
N ARG A 251 17.08 -17.83 -0.01
CA ARG A 251 18.12 -18.75 -0.45
C ARG A 251 17.69 -20.19 -0.23
N VAL A 252 18.18 -21.11 -1.06
CA VAL A 252 18.00 -22.55 -0.84
C VAL A 252 18.70 -22.94 0.46
N ALA A 253 17.98 -23.54 1.40
CA ALA A 253 18.52 -23.95 2.70
C ALA A 253 18.97 -25.41 2.73
N ALA A 254 18.34 -26.27 1.93
CA ALA A 254 18.70 -27.67 1.80
C ALA A 254 18.38 -28.17 0.40
N VAL A 255 19.18 -29.12 -0.07
CA VAL A 255 18.98 -29.84 -1.34
C VAL A 255 19.03 -31.33 -1.04
N ARG A 256 18.08 -32.09 -1.57
CA ARG A 256 18.02 -33.54 -1.37
C ARG A 256 17.58 -34.26 -2.65
N ARG A 257 18.37 -35.24 -3.07
CA ARG A 257 17.96 -36.23 -4.08
C ARG A 257 17.01 -37.24 -3.46
N VAL A 258 15.89 -37.52 -4.13
CA VAL A 258 14.86 -38.46 -3.66
C VAL A 258 14.44 -39.40 -4.78
N GLY A 259 14.09 -40.64 -4.45
CA GLY A 259 13.57 -41.61 -5.41
C GLY A 259 12.08 -41.40 -5.72
N ALA A 260 11.61 -42.07 -6.77
CA ALA A 260 10.20 -42.10 -7.15
C ALA A 260 9.30 -42.56 -5.97
N GLY A 261 8.11 -41.99 -5.89
CA GLY A 261 7.12 -42.25 -4.83
C GLY A 261 7.34 -41.47 -3.53
N THR A 262 8.46 -40.73 -3.38
CA THR A 262 8.73 -39.94 -2.18
C THR A 262 7.68 -38.84 -2.01
N GLY A 263 6.98 -38.85 -0.87
CA GLY A 263 6.01 -37.82 -0.51
C GLY A 263 6.68 -36.53 -0.05
N VAL A 264 6.11 -35.38 -0.40
CA VAL A 264 6.66 -34.06 -0.06
C VAL A 264 5.65 -33.22 0.72
N SER A 265 6.13 -32.64 1.83
CA SER A 265 5.37 -31.78 2.74
C SER A 265 4.13 -32.47 3.37
N TYR A 266 3.29 -31.71 4.05
CA TYR A 266 2.13 -32.19 4.79
C TYR A 266 1.14 -32.95 3.89
N ASP A 267 0.59 -34.03 4.44
CA ASP A 267 -0.38 -34.95 3.81
C ASP A 267 0.12 -35.63 2.54
N TYR A 268 1.41 -35.47 2.21
CA TYR A 268 2.01 -35.93 0.95
C TYR A 268 1.12 -35.60 -0.27
N SER A 269 0.61 -34.38 -0.30
CA SER A 269 -0.23 -33.89 -1.42
C SER A 269 0.53 -33.84 -2.76
N TYR A 270 1.85 -34.06 -2.72
CA TYR A 270 2.69 -34.33 -3.85
C TYR A 270 3.53 -35.58 -3.56
N ARG A 271 3.74 -36.41 -4.60
CA ARG A 271 4.72 -37.49 -4.63
C ARG A 271 5.57 -37.35 -5.88
N ALA A 272 6.87 -37.57 -5.74
CA ALA A 272 7.78 -37.53 -6.88
C ALA A 272 7.45 -38.67 -7.86
N ASP A 273 7.21 -38.34 -9.14
CA ASP A 273 6.89 -39.35 -10.17
C ASP A 273 8.13 -40.15 -10.60
N SER A 274 9.32 -39.56 -10.44
CA SER A 274 10.60 -40.17 -10.78
C SER A 274 11.68 -39.75 -9.77
N GLU A 275 12.91 -40.25 -9.93
CA GLU A 275 14.04 -39.74 -9.15
C GLU A 275 14.25 -38.26 -9.47
N THR A 276 14.30 -37.42 -8.43
CA THR A 276 14.33 -35.97 -8.60
C THR A 276 15.09 -35.30 -7.46
N THR A 277 15.41 -34.03 -7.62
CA THR A 277 16.00 -33.21 -6.57
C THR A 277 14.96 -32.25 -6.01
N LEU A 278 14.89 -32.19 -4.69
CA LEU A 278 14.06 -31.25 -3.95
C LEU A 278 14.94 -30.17 -3.33
N ALA A 279 14.54 -28.90 -3.49
CA ALA A 279 15.17 -27.77 -2.83
C ALA A 279 14.22 -27.15 -1.81
N LEU A 280 14.71 -26.94 -0.59
CA LEU A 280 13.96 -26.34 0.50
C LEU A 280 14.18 -24.84 0.51
N VAL A 281 13.07 -24.08 0.46
CA VAL A 281 13.06 -22.62 0.53
C VAL A 281 12.51 -22.23 1.90
N PRO A 282 13.32 -21.59 2.76
CA PRO A 282 12.95 -21.23 4.12
C PRO A 282 12.15 -19.91 4.16
N LEU A 283 11.01 -19.88 3.46
CA LEU A 283 9.98 -18.85 3.51
C LEU A 283 8.64 -19.56 3.60
N GLY A 284 7.77 -19.20 4.54
CA GLY A 284 6.47 -19.83 4.70
C GLY A 284 5.35 -18.84 4.96
N TYR A 285 4.18 -19.35 5.35
CA TYR A 285 3.02 -18.47 5.54
C TYR A 285 3.16 -17.50 6.73
N ALA A 286 4.05 -17.76 7.69
CA ALA A 286 4.40 -16.80 8.74
C ALA A 286 5.27 -15.64 8.21
N ASP A 287 5.93 -15.81 7.06
CA ASP A 287 6.69 -14.76 6.36
C ASP A 287 5.82 -14.00 5.34
N GLY A 288 4.56 -14.41 5.15
CA GLY A 288 3.61 -13.80 4.22
C GLY A 288 3.34 -14.60 2.94
N ILE A 289 3.89 -15.81 2.80
CA ILE A 289 3.65 -16.65 1.61
C ILE A 289 2.27 -17.30 1.71
N PRO A 290 1.32 -17.03 0.80
CA PRO A 290 -0.03 -17.59 0.92
C PRO A 290 0.00 -19.11 0.90
N ARG A 291 -0.68 -19.74 1.85
CA ARG A 291 -0.83 -21.20 1.85
C ARG A 291 -1.54 -21.70 0.59
N SER A 292 -2.38 -20.87 -0.04
CA SER A 292 -3.03 -21.15 -1.32
C SER A 292 -2.05 -21.26 -2.49
N ALA A 293 -0.80 -20.81 -2.37
CA ALA A 293 0.24 -21.04 -3.36
C ALA A 293 0.74 -22.50 -3.41
N SER A 294 0.30 -23.35 -2.47
CA SER A 294 0.65 -24.77 -2.42
C SER A 294 0.37 -25.47 -3.74
N GLY A 295 1.41 -26.02 -4.35
CA GLY A 295 1.26 -26.74 -5.60
C GLY A 295 0.93 -25.87 -6.81
N VAL A 296 0.93 -24.53 -6.75
CA VAL A 296 0.61 -23.67 -7.91
C VAL A 296 1.58 -22.49 -8.08
N GLY A 297 2.14 -22.00 -6.98
CA GLY A 297 3.11 -20.91 -7.03
C GLY A 297 4.42 -21.33 -7.69
N GLU A 298 5.04 -20.41 -8.40
CA GLU A 298 6.38 -20.60 -8.96
C GLU A 298 7.39 -19.61 -8.37
N VAL A 299 8.66 -20.01 -8.37
CA VAL A 299 9.81 -19.19 -7.98
C VAL A 299 10.90 -19.27 -9.03
N LEU A 300 11.77 -18.26 -9.11
CA LEU A 300 12.94 -18.27 -9.98
C LEU A 300 14.18 -18.78 -9.22
N ILE A 301 14.83 -19.82 -9.74
CA ILE A 301 16.11 -20.35 -9.24
C ILE A 301 17.04 -20.58 -10.42
N ARG A 302 18.23 -19.97 -10.39
CA ARG A 302 19.25 -20.04 -11.47
C ARG A 302 18.67 -19.77 -12.87
N GLY A 303 17.79 -18.77 -13.00
CA GLY A 303 17.20 -18.37 -14.27
C GLY A 303 16.05 -19.26 -14.78
N ARG A 304 15.59 -20.25 -14.00
CA ARG A 304 14.45 -21.11 -14.37
C ARG A 304 13.32 -20.99 -13.35
N ARG A 305 12.06 -20.89 -13.82
CA ARG A 305 10.87 -20.96 -12.97
C ARG A 305 10.66 -22.40 -12.48
N ARG A 306 10.37 -22.54 -11.19
CA ARG A 306 10.17 -23.80 -10.48
C ARG A 306 8.88 -23.74 -9.68
N ARG A 307 8.03 -24.74 -9.86
CA ARG A 307 6.77 -24.85 -9.14
C ARG A 307 7.02 -25.35 -7.71
N ILE A 308 6.26 -24.80 -6.78
CA ILE A 308 6.16 -25.31 -5.41
C ILE A 308 5.52 -26.71 -5.46
N VAL A 309 6.13 -27.67 -4.78
CA VAL A 309 5.62 -29.04 -4.65
C VAL A 309 5.20 -29.32 -3.21
N GLY A 310 4.02 -29.93 -3.06
CA GLY A 310 3.39 -30.13 -1.76
C GLY A 310 2.85 -28.83 -1.15
N ARG A 311 2.63 -28.85 0.17
CA ARG A 311 2.06 -27.72 0.91
C ARG A 311 3.12 -26.70 1.32
N VAL A 312 2.75 -25.42 1.25
CA VAL A 312 3.47 -24.33 1.94
C VAL A 312 3.27 -24.49 3.45
N ALA A 313 4.37 -24.60 4.19
CA ALA A 313 4.38 -24.70 5.65
C ALA A 313 4.55 -23.32 6.32
N MET A 314 4.62 -23.30 7.65
CA MET A 314 4.72 -22.06 8.42
C MET A 314 5.96 -21.25 8.06
N ASP A 315 7.10 -21.92 7.90
CA ASP A 315 8.41 -21.27 7.77
C ASP A 315 9.16 -21.66 6.49
N GLN A 316 8.57 -22.53 5.66
CA GLN A 316 9.24 -23.07 4.46
C GLN A 316 8.27 -23.68 3.44
N PHE A 317 8.75 -23.85 2.21
CA PHE A 317 8.16 -24.71 1.19
C PHE A 317 9.25 -25.45 0.42
N VAL A 318 8.84 -26.40 -0.42
CA VAL A 318 9.74 -27.20 -1.24
C VAL A 318 9.45 -26.95 -2.72
N VAL A 319 10.50 -26.92 -3.53
CA VAL A 319 10.40 -26.88 -4.98
C VAL A 319 11.13 -28.09 -5.56
N GLU A 320 10.58 -28.62 -6.65
CA GLU A 320 11.24 -29.66 -7.43
C GLU A 320 12.17 -29.01 -8.47
N VAL A 321 13.41 -29.49 -8.56
CA VAL A 321 14.44 -28.93 -9.47
C VAL A 321 15.02 -29.97 -10.42
N GLY A 322 14.55 -31.22 -10.38
CA GLY A 322 15.00 -32.29 -11.29
C GLY A 322 16.50 -32.56 -11.18
N ASP A 323 17.18 -32.67 -12.31
CA ASP A 323 18.64 -32.89 -12.40
C ASP A 323 19.46 -31.59 -12.43
N ASP A 324 18.80 -30.44 -12.35
CA ASP A 324 19.51 -29.17 -12.42
C ASP A 324 20.38 -28.95 -11.18
N CYS A 325 21.58 -28.42 -11.39
CA CYS A 325 22.58 -28.16 -10.35
C CYS A 325 22.17 -26.98 -9.46
N VAL A 326 21.22 -27.18 -8.56
CA VAL A 326 20.83 -26.25 -7.50
C VAL A 326 21.58 -26.60 -6.22
N ALA A 327 22.19 -25.60 -5.60
CA ALA A 327 23.00 -25.75 -4.38
C ALA A 327 22.42 -24.97 -3.21
N VAL A 328 22.77 -25.38 -1.99
CA VAL A 328 22.50 -24.59 -0.79
C VAL A 328 23.14 -23.21 -0.93
N GLY A 329 22.39 -22.16 -0.61
CA GLY A 329 22.81 -20.78 -0.74
C GLY A 329 22.44 -20.11 -2.06
N ASP A 330 22.00 -20.87 -3.08
CA ASP A 330 21.49 -20.32 -4.34
C ASP A 330 20.29 -19.40 -4.07
N GLN A 331 20.24 -18.27 -4.76
CA GLN A 331 19.16 -17.29 -4.61
C GLN A 331 17.85 -17.87 -5.17
N VAL A 332 16.76 -17.61 -4.43
CA VAL A 332 15.39 -17.92 -4.83
C VAL A 332 14.61 -16.62 -4.88
N THR A 333 14.12 -16.22 -6.06
CA THR A 333 13.26 -15.03 -6.18
C THR A 333 11.80 -15.49 -6.26
N LEU A 334 10.98 -15.04 -5.31
CA LEU A 334 9.56 -15.39 -5.26
C LEU A 334 8.78 -14.50 -6.21
N TRP A 335 8.95 -13.18 -6.09
CA TRP A 335 8.44 -12.21 -7.05
C TRP A 335 9.37 -10.99 -7.15
N GLY A 336 9.29 -10.30 -8.28
CA GLY A 336 10.10 -9.10 -8.58
C GLY A 336 9.78 -8.55 -9.96
N ASP A 337 10.77 -7.95 -10.61
CA ASP A 337 10.64 -7.44 -11.99
C ASP A 337 10.54 -8.60 -13.00
N PRO A 338 9.41 -8.75 -13.72
CA PRO A 338 9.23 -9.81 -14.71
C PRO A 338 10.24 -9.77 -15.87
N THR A 339 10.83 -8.62 -16.18
CA THR A 339 11.85 -8.50 -17.24
C THR A 339 13.13 -9.28 -16.91
N THR A 340 13.34 -9.61 -15.64
CA THR A 340 14.45 -10.46 -15.14
C THR A 340 14.13 -11.96 -15.14
N GLY A 341 12.92 -12.35 -15.56
CA GLY A 341 12.40 -13.72 -15.50
C GLY A 341 11.72 -14.08 -14.17
N ALA A 342 11.77 -13.20 -13.17
CA ALA A 342 11.08 -13.38 -11.90
C ALA A 342 9.54 -13.46 -12.12
N PRO A 343 8.80 -14.19 -11.28
CA PRO A 343 7.35 -14.09 -11.23
C PRO A 343 6.90 -12.66 -10.91
N ALA A 344 5.84 -12.19 -11.56
CA ALA A 344 5.20 -10.95 -11.15
C ALA A 344 4.42 -11.17 -9.85
N VAL A 345 4.20 -10.11 -9.06
CA VAL A 345 3.25 -10.18 -7.93
C VAL A 345 1.85 -10.53 -8.44
N ASP A 346 1.48 -10.07 -9.63
CA ASP A 346 0.18 -10.38 -10.25
C ASP A 346 0.05 -11.87 -10.62
N ASP A 347 1.15 -12.55 -10.97
CA ASP A 347 1.15 -14.00 -11.21
C ASP A 347 0.78 -14.73 -9.91
N TRP A 348 1.43 -14.36 -8.80
CA TRP A 348 1.12 -14.90 -7.48
C TRP A 348 -0.31 -14.61 -7.04
N ALA A 349 -0.81 -13.40 -7.33
CA ALA A 349 -2.17 -13.00 -6.99
C ALA A 349 -3.19 -13.92 -7.68
N ARG A 350 -3.03 -14.15 -8.99
CA ARG A 350 -3.86 -15.08 -9.77
C ARG A 350 -3.77 -16.51 -9.25
N TRP A 351 -2.57 -17.03 -8.99
CA TRP A 351 -2.41 -18.39 -8.45
C TRP A 351 -3.08 -18.58 -7.09
N CYS A 352 -3.09 -17.54 -6.26
CA CYS A 352 -3.60 -17.59 -4.90
C CYS A 352 -5.07 -17.18 -4.77
N GLY A 353 -5.72 -16.75 -5.86
CA GLY A 353 -7.10 -16.25 -5.85
C GLY A 353 -7.25 -14.94 -5.07
N THR A 354 -6.29 -14.02 -5.19
CA THR A 354 -6.26 -12.73 -4.51
C THR A 354 -5.75 -11.61 -5.44
N ILE A 355 -5.44 -10.45 -4.89
CA ILE A 355 -4.91 -9.25 -5.56
C ILE A 355 -3.49 -8.95 -5.06
N ASN A 356 -2.71 -8.27 -5.90
CA ASN A 356 -1.33 -7.89 -5.58
C ASN A 356 -1.19 -7.07 -4.29
N TYR A 357 -2.18 -6.23 -3.97
CA TYR A 357 -2.29 -5.46 -2.73
C TYR A 357 -2.12 -6.34 -1.48
N GLU A 358 -2.80 -7.48 -1.45
CA GLU A 358 -2.79 -8.39 -0.30
C GLU A 358 -1.40 -9.00 -0.12
N LEU A 359 -0.76 -9.41 -1.23
CA LEU A 359 0.53 -10.10 -1.20
C LEU A 359 1.65 -9.23 -0.64
N VAL A 360 1.84 -8.03 -1.19
CA VAL A 360 2.93 -7.15 -0.72
C VAL A 360 2.71 -6.66 0.70
N THR A 361 1.45 -6.40 1.07
CA THR A 361 1.11 -5.93 2.42
C THR A 361 1.31 -7.02 3.48
N ARG A 362 1.21 -8.30 3.11
CA ARG A 362 1.34 -9.42 4.05
C ARG A 362 2.75 -9.92 4.28
N VAL A 363 3.76 -9.36 3.62
CA VAL A 363 5.16 -9.73 3.86
C VAL A 363 5.50 -9.47 5.34
N GLY A 364 5.75 -10.52 6.10
CA GLY A 364 5.84 -10.47 7.56
C GLY A 364 7.12 -9.80 8.06
N PRO A 365 7.18 -9.41 9.35
CA PRO A 365 8.33 -8.70 9.93
C PRO A 365 9.62 -9.54 10.01
N ARG A 366 9.52 -10.87 9.87
CA ARG A 366 10.69 -11.77 9.79
C ARG A 366 11.49 -11.58 8.50
N VAL A 367 10.87 -11.03 7.46
CA VAL A 367 11.53 -10.71 6.19
C VAL A 367 12.19 -9.35 6.32
N LYS A 368 13.52 -9.30 6.24
CA LYS A 368 14.27 -8.04 6.37
C LYS A 368 14.06 -7.18 5.12
N ARG A 369 13.69 -5.91 5.30
CA ARG A 369 13.68 -4.95 4.19
C ARG A 369 15.10 -4.44 3.98
N ARG A 370 15.59 -4.53 2.74
CA ARG A 370 16.87 -3.95 2.32
C ARG A 370 16.59 -2.91 1.24
N VAL A 371 16.91 -1.66 1.53
CA VAL A 371 16.66 -0.55 0.60
C VAL A 371 17.82 -0.45 -0.39
N LEU A 372 17.50 -0.33 -1.68
CA LEU A 372 18.39 0.08 -2.77
C LEU A 372 18.06 1.52 -3.16
N GLY A 373 19.07 2.30 -3.56
CA GLY A 373 18.87 3.71 -3.94
C GLY A 373 18.62 4.64 -2.74
N GLY A 374 18.19 5.87 -3.02
CA GLY A 374 17.90 6.89 -1.98
C GLY A 374 19.08 7.77 -1.56
N GLY A 375 20.20 7.72 -2.31
CA GLY A 375 21.35 8.60 -2.14
C GLY A 375 21.12 10.00 -2.72
N GLY A 376 20.26 10.79 -2.06
CA GLY A 376 19.99 12.18 -2.44
C GLY A 376 19.75 13.07 -1.22
N GLY A 377 20.85 13.64 -0.69
CA GLY A 377 20.87 14.90 0.07
C GLY A 377 20.15 14.94 1.42
N HIS A 378 20.89 14.70 2.51
CA HIS A 378 20.78 15.58 3.67
C HIS A 378 21.68 16.78 3.40
N ALA A 379 21.06 17.93 3.15
CA ALA A 379 21.62 19.25 3.36
C ALA A 379 20.50 20.14 3.90
#